data_AF-A0A4Y2QAZ8-F1
#
_entry.id   AF-A0A4Y2QAZ8-F1
#
_cell.length_a   1.000
_cell.length_b   1.000
_cell.length_c   1.000
_cell.angle_alpha   90.00
_cell.angle_beta   90.00
_cell.angle_gamma   90.00
#
_symmetry.space_group_name_H-M   'P 1'
#
loop_
_entity.id
_entity.type
_entity.pdbx_description
1 polymer ?
#
loop_
_entity_poly.entity_id
_entity_poly.type
_entity_poly.pdbx_seq_one_letter_code
_entity_poly.pdbx_strand_id
1 'polypeptide(L)'
;MTIVNASWYVRRKVIHNDLKIDSVLNFMKIISKRVFEKLSQISNELLELPPCNPAIPSSRKRPRSMLNCTFENFPKIQRHRDVSTVEENLDP
;
A
#
# COMPACT_ATOMS: atom_id res chain seq x y z
N MET A 1 -35.01 -35.05 4.98
CA MET A 1 -34.58 -33.78 5.61
C MET A 1 -34.36 -32.77 4.48
N THR A 2 -35.14 -31.69 4.41
CA THR A 2 -35.09 -30.73 3.30
C THR A 2 -33.99 -29.69 3.53
N ILE A 3 -33.21 -29.37 2.48
CA ILE A 3 -32.17 -28.31 2.51
C ILE A 3 -32.75 -26.96 2.97
N VAL A 4 -34.02 -26.70 2.67
CA VAL A 4 -34.77 -25.49 3.05
C VAL A 4 -34.90 -25.34 4.58
N ASN A 5 -34.79 -26.42 5.34
CA ASN A 5 -34.90 -26.40 6.80
C ASN A 5 -33.54 -26.53 7.51
N ALA A 6 -32.44 -26.71 6.78
CA ALA A 6 -31.10 -26.82 7.36
C ALA A 6 -30.58 -25.47 7.90
N SER A 7 -29.57 -25.48 8.75
CA SER A 7 -28.88 -24.26 9.18
C SER A 7 -28.16 -23.55 8.01
N TRP A 8 -27.99 -22.24 8.11
CA TRP A 8 -27.49 -21.40 7.00
C TRP A 8 -26.12 -21.87 6.45
N TYR A 9 -25.21 -22.30 7.34
CA TYR A 9 -23.86 -22.73 6.97
C TYR A 9 -23.87 -24.05 6.19
N VAL A 10 -24.81 -24.96 6.49
CA VAL A 10 -25.02 -26.20 5.73
C VAL A 10 -25.53 -25.86 4.33
N ARG A 11 -26.54 -24.98 4.22
CA ARG A 11 -27.07 -24.55 2.92
C ARG A 11 -25.98 -23.91 2.07
N ARG A 12 -25.21 -22.99 2.66
CA ARG A 12 -24.11 -22.30 1.96
C ARG A 12 -23.05 -23.26 1.44
N LYS A 13 -22.66 -24.27 2.24
CA LYS A 13 -21.68 -25.28 1.82
C LYS A 13 -22.20 -26.13 0.65
N VAL A 14 -23.46 -26.56 0.71
CA VAL A 14 -24.06 -27.36 -0.37
C VAL A 14 -24.18 -26.54 -1.66
N ILE A 15 -24.73 -25.33 -1.58
CA ILE A 15 -24.87 -24.42 -2.74
C ILE A 15 -23.49 -24.11 -3.34
N HIS A 16 -22.49 -23.82 -2.52
CA HIS A 16 -21.14 -23.53 -3.01
C HIS A 16 -20.53 -24.70 -3.79
N ASN A 17 -20.72 -25.93 -3.31
CA ASN A 17 -20.24 -27.14 -3.98
C ASN A 17 -21.02 -27.42 -5.27
N ASP A 18 -22.34 -27.21 -5.25
CA ASP A 18 -23.23 -27.51 -6.38
C ASP A 18 -23.05 -26.51 -7.54
N LEU A 19 -22.94 -25.22 -7.22
CA LEU A 19 -22.66 -24.17 -8.19
C LEU A 19 -21.20 -24.17 -8.70
N LYS A 20 -20.33 -25.01 -8.12
CA LYS A 20 -18.89 -25.08 -8.43
C LYS A 20 -18.26 -23.68 -8.45
N ILE A 21 -18.62 -22.86 -7.48
CA ILE A 21 -18.16 -21.47 -7.42
C ILE A 21 -16.64 -21.48 -7.21
N ASP A 22 -15.93 -20.83 -8.12
CA ASP A 22 -14.50 -20.67 -7.98
C ASP A 22 -14.16 -19.93 -6.68
N SER A 23 -13.09 -20.36 -6.04
CA SER A 23 -12.62 -19.68 -4.82
C SER A 23 -12.35 -18.20 -5.14
N VAL A 24 -12.61 -17.33 -4.16
CA VAL A 24 -12.25 -15.90 -4.27
C VAL A 24 -10.78 -15.74 -4.65
N LEU A 25 -9.91 -16.63 -4.17
CA LEU A 25 -8.50 -16.67 -4.52
C LEU A 25 -8.27 -16.90 -6.01
N ASN A 26 -8.96 -17.87 -6.64
CA ASN A 26 -8.86 -18.11 -8.09
C ASN A 26 -9.33 -16.89 -8.88
N PHE A 27 -10.45 -16.30 -8.48
CA PHE A 27 -10.97 -15.09 -9.11
C PHE A 27 -9.97 -13.92 -9.03
N MET A 28 -9.43 -13.66 -7.84
CA MET A 28 -8.41 -12.63 -7.64
C MET A 28 -7.17 -12.91 -8.49
N LYS A 29 -6.71 -14.16 -8.55
CA LYS A 29 -5.56 -14.56 -9.38
C LYS A 29 -5.79 -14.26 -10.86
N ILE A 30 -6.98 -14.57 -11.38
CA ILE A 30 -7.35 -14.31 -12.78
C ILE A 30 -7.37 -12.81 -13.06
N ILE A 31 -7.99 -12.01 -12.19
CA ILE A 31 -8.07 -10.56 -12.36
C ILE A 31 -6.68 -9.93 -12.27
N SER A 32 -5.91 -10.28 -11.24
CA SER A 32 -4.55 -9.78 -11.08
C SER A 32 -3.72 -10.06 -12.33
N LYS A 33 -3.72 -11.29 -12.84
CA LYS A 33 -2.99 -11.64 -14.06
C LYS A 33 -3.38 -10.74 -15.24
N ARG A 34 -4.69 -10.57 -15.50
CA ARG A 34 -5.19 -9.72 -16.60
C ARG A 34 -4.77 -8.25 -16.44
N VAL A 35 -4.76 -7.73 -15.22
CA VAL A 35 -4.32 -6.35 -14.93
C VAL A 35 -2.82 -6.21 -15.18
N PHE A 36 -2.00 -7.12 -14.66
CA PHE A 36 -0.55 -7.05 -14.80
C PHE A 36 -0.07 -7.29 -16.23
N GLU A 37 -0.72 -8.16 -17.00
CA GLU A 37 -0.45 -8.32 -18.43
C GLU A 37 -0.69 -7.00 -19.17
N LYS A 38 -1.82 -6.32 -18.91
CA LYS A 38 -2.09 -5.00 -19.49
C LYS A 38 -1.08 -3.95 -19.03
N LEU A 39 -0.69 -3.95 -17.76
CA LEU A 39 0.30 -3.00 -17.23
C LEU A 39 1.69 -3.23 -17.84
N SER A 40 2.10 -4.48 -18.07
CA SER A 40 3.39 -4.78 -18.72
C SER A 40 3.48 -4.26 -20.14
N GLN A 41 2.33 -4.10 -20.80
CA GLN A 41 2.22 -3.57 -22.16
C GLN A 41 2.24 -2.04 -22.19
N ILE A 42 2.01 -1.38 -21.05
CA ILE A 42 2.22 0.05 -20.90
C ILE A 42 3.73 0.23 -20.73
N SER A 43 4.40 0.64 -21.80
CA SER A 43 5.77 1.15 -21.70
C SER A 43 5.74 2.31 -20.70
N ASN A 44 6.40 2.13 -19.55
CA ASN A 44 6.57 3.22 -18.60
C ASN A 44 7.40 4.30 -19.28
N GLU A 45 6.75 5.28 -19.91
CA GLU A 45 7.40 6.47 -20.49
C GLU A 45 8.26 7.20 -19.44
N LEU A 46 7.99 6.97 -18.14
CA LEU A 46 8.81 7.44 -17.03
C LEU A 46 10.20 6.80 -16.94
N LEU A 47 10.42 5.64 -17.56
CA LEU A 47 11.76 5.04 -17.68
C LEU A 47 12.59 5.71 -18.80
N GLU A 48 11.95 6.43 -19.73
CA GLU A 48 12.62 7.24 -20.74
C GLU A 48 12.92 8.66 -20.26
N LEU A 49 12.73 8.94 -18.96
CA LEU A 49 13.11 10.25 -18.42
C LEU A 49 14.61 10.47 -18.64
N PRO A 50 15.00 11.66 -19.14
CA PRO A 50 16.40 11.99 -19.29
C PRO A 50 17.11 11.89 -17.93
N PRO A 51 18.38 11.43 -17.90
CA PRO A 51 19.15 11.35 -16.66
C PRO A 51 19.10 12.67 -15.91
N CYS A 52 18.59 12.65 -14.68
CA CYS A 52 18.52 13.85 -13.85
C CYS A 52 19.95 14.22 -13.45
N ASN A 53 20.50 15.28 -14.04
CA ASN A 53 21.80 15.82 -13.65
C ASN A 53 21.61 16.81 -12.48
N PRO A 54 22.01 16.46 -11.24
CA PRO A 54 21.85 17.34 -10.09
C PRO A 54 22.70 18.62 -10.19
N ALA A 55 23.72 18.65 -11.06
CA ALA A 55 24.56 19.82 -11.30
C ALA A 55 23.90 20.84 -12.26
N ILE A 56 22.86 20.46 -12.99
CA ILE A 56 22.12 21.37 -13.88
C ILE A 56 20.89 21.90 -13.13
N PRO A 57 20.87 23.19 -12.73
CA PRO A 57 19.69 23.76 -12.12
C PRO A 57 18.55 23.78 -13.14
N SER A 58 17.49 23.01 -12.90
CA SER A 58 16.27 23.10 -13.71
C SER A 58 15.77 24.54 -13.70
N SER A 59 15.62 25.14 -14.88
CA SER A 59 15.01 26.47 -15.07
C SER A 59 13.55 26.49 -14.60
N ARG A 60 12.93 25.31 -14.45
CA ARG A 60 11.58 25.10 -13.94
C ARG A 60 11.55 24.89 -12.41
N LYS A 61 12.57 25.35 -11.68
CA LYS A 61 12.51 25.50 -10.23
C LYS A 61 11.38 26.48 -9.91
N ARG A 62 10.29 25.98 -9.30
CA ARG A 62 9.32 26.85 -8.63
C ARG A 62 10.13 27.78 -7.70
N PRO A 63 9.84 29.10 -7.67
CA PRO A 63 10.50 29.99 -6.73
C PRO A 63 10.30 29.42 -5.34
N ARG A 64 11.37 28.86 -4.76
CA ARG A 64 11.36 28.52 -3.34
C ARG A 64 11.33 29.86 -2.63
N SER A 65 10.41 30.03 -1.68
CA SER A 65 10.47 31.19 -0.79
C SER A 65 11.90 31.27 -0.25
N MET A 66 12.51 32.43 -0.44
CA MET A 66 13.90 32.69 -0.12
C MET A 66 14.11 32.51 1.39
N LEU A 67 14.68 31.38 1.80
CA LEU A 67 15.18 31.16 3.17
C LEU A 67 16.53 31.89 3.31
N ASN A 68 16.54 33.21 3.16
CA ASN A 68 17.69 34.06 3.51
C ASN A 68 17.59 34.52 4.97
N CYS A 69 17.06 33.68 5.86
CA CYS A 69 17.37 33.80 7.27
C CYS A 69 18.57 32.88 7.51
N THR A 70 19.68 33.45 7.97
CA THR A 70 20.76 32.66 8.57
C THR A 70 20.13 31.88 9.73
N PHE A 71 19.94 30.59 9.53
CA PHE A 71 19.26 29.73 10.47
C PHE A 71 20.28 29.26 11.51
N GLU A 72 20.69 30.18 12.37
CA GLU A 72 21.66 29.93 13.46
C GLU A 72 21.11 29.05 14.58
N ASN A 73 19.84 28.63 14.50
CA ASN A 73 19.27 27.71 15.46
C ASN A 73 18.36 26.74 14.72
N PHE A 74 18.89 25.58 14.35
CA PHE A 74 18.03 24.45 14.04
C PHE A 74 17.24 24.11 15.30
N PRO A 75 15.90 24.32 15.36
CA PRO A 75 15.13 23.70 16.40
C PRO A 75 15.37 22.22 16.20
N LYS A 76 16.01 21.57 17.17
CA LYS A 76 16.04 20.12 17.24
C LYS A 76 14.57 19.71 17.24
N ILE A 77 14.08 19.28 16.08
CA ILE A 77 12.75 18.72 15.94
C ILE A 77 12.78 17.48 16.83
N GLN A 78 12.31 17.62 18.08
CA GLN A 78 12.05 16.48 18.95
C GLN A 78 10.89 15.76 18.28
N ARG A 79 11.25 14.77 17.45
CA ARG A 79 10.28 13.76 17.05
C ARG A 79 9.90 13.06 18.35
N HIS A 80 8.66 13.28 18.78
CA HIS A 80 8.07 12.54 19.87
C HIS A 80 8.08 11.07 19.45
N ARG A 81 9.12 10.34 19.87
CA ARG A 81 9.04 8.89 19.94
C ARG A 81 8.21 8.65 21.19
N ASP A 82 6.97 8.25 21.01
CA ASP A 82 6.20 7.60 22.06
C ASP A 82 6.95 6.30 22.42
N VAL A 83 7.92 6.42 23.32
CA VAL A 83 8.51 5.29 24.03
C VAL A 83 7.43 4.85 25.01
N SER A 84 6.71 3.80 24.62
CA SER A 84 5.82 3.08 25.53
C SER A 84 6.66 2.57 26.70
N THR A 85 6.54 3.21 27.85
CA THR A 85 6.98 2.66 29.13
C THR A 85 6.14 1.41 29.40
N VAL A 86 6.68 0.23 29.09
CA VAL A 86 6.25 -1.00 29.75
C VAL A 86 6.93 -0.97 31.11
N GLU A 87 6.17 -0.70 32.17
CA GLU A 87 6.64 -0.95 33.53
C GLU A 87 6.82 -2.46 33.70
N GLU A 88 8.07 -2.90 33.71
CA GLU A 88 8.48 -4.18 34.30
C GLU A 88 8.96 -3.86 35.73
N ASN A 89 8.03 -3.85 36.66
CA ASN A 89 8.32 -3.92 38.10
C ASN A 89 8.00 -5.34 38.57
N LEU A 90 8.99 -6.21 38.51
CA LEU A 90 9.05 -7.43 39.33
C LEU A 90 10.42 -7.43 40.00
N ASP A 91 10.43 -7.18 41.31
CA ASP A 91 11.55 -7.50 42.19
C ASP A 91 11.05 -8.49 43.27
N PRO A 92 11.94 -9.32 43.84
CA PRO A 92 11.66 -10.62 44.47
C PRO A 92 11.00 -10.57 45.85
#